data_AF-A0A261FAN0-F1
#
_entry.id   AF-A0A261FAN0-F1
#
_cell.length_a   1.000
_cell.length_b   1.000
_cell.length_c   1.000
_cell.angle_alpha   90.00
_cell.angle_beta   90.00
_cell.angle_gamma   90.00
#
_symmetry.space_group_name_H-M   'P 1'
#
loop_
_entity.id
_entity.type
_entity.pdbx_description
1 polymer ?
#
loop_
_entity_poly.entity_id
_entity_poly.type
_entity_poly.pdbx_seq_one_letter_code
_entity_poly.pdbx_strand_id
1 'polypeptide(L)'
;MSVEVANETEWSIDPKQFSDLGAFVLDQMRVSPGADLTITFVDPQTIADLHERWMGLIGPTDVMSFPMDELRPGKDGALTPAGILGDIVLCPDVAIQQAHASGHSGIEEMLLLTAHGILHLLGFDHMEPEQERAMFDLQRQLMLLFIAARGTAVHEIVLPEGAEDMLASYYRDHPELPRAGSEKFIHSGASDGPTQGLSGQPEEDDAEVQSDEQINFEQLKANDERFGLPQNDWVGRPESEPEHNNGSDDASNTSPYSEK
;
A
#
# COMPACT_ATOMS: atom_id res chain seq x y z
N MET A 1 -16.55 10.79 10.17
CA MET A 1 -15.82 10.27 9.02
C MET A 1 -16.79 9.41 8.27
N SER A 2 -16.99 9.69 6.98
CA SER A 2 -17.77 8.82 6.11
C SER A 2 -16.79 7.91 5.38
N VAL A 3 -16.85 6.61 5.64
CA VAL A 3 -16.14 5.60 4.85
C VAL A 3 -17.20 4.68 4.28
N GLU A 4 -17.45 4.82 2.99
CA GLU A 4 -18.40 3.97 2.27
C GLU A 4 -17.66 2.79 1.65
N VAL A 5 -18.23 1.60 1.77
CA VAL A 5 -17.65 0.37 1.22
C VAL A 5 -18.69 -0.32 0.34
N ALA A 6 -18.38 -0.46 -0.94
CA ALA A 6 -19.19 -1.13 -1.94
C ALA A 6 -18.50 -2.40 -2.42
N ASN A 7 -19.26 -3.48 -2.59
CA ASN A 7 -18.76 -4.73 -3.15
C ASN A 7 -19.58 -5.09 -4.38
N GLU A 8 -18.96 -4.99 -5.55
CA GLU A 8 -19.55 -5.32 -6.85
C GLU A 8 -19.14 -6.71 -7.35
N THR A 9 -18.48 -7.50 -6.50
CA THR A 9 -17.99 -8.84 -6.83
C THR A 9 -18.86 -9.94 -6.23
N GLU A 10 -18.58 -11.19 -6.62
CA GLU A 10 -19.19 -12.37 -5.99
C GLU A 10 -18.55 -12.75 -4.65
N TRP A 11 -17.42 -12.12 -4.28
CA TRP A 11 -16.72 -12.42 -3.04
C TRP A 11 -17.55 -12.03 -1.82
N SER A 12 -17.59 -12.90 -0.81
CA SER A 12 -18.16 -12.56 0.50
C SER A 12 -17.15 -11.74 1.29
N ILE A 13 -17.30 -10.42 1.25
CA ILE A 13 -16.45 -9.43 1.93
C ILE A 13 -17.27 -8.76 3.03
N ASP A 14 -16.72 -8.69 4.25
CA ASP A 14 -17.32 -7.91 5.34
C ASP A 14 -16.91 -6.43 5.21
N PRO A 15 -17.81 -5.53 4.76
CA PRO A 15 -17.48 -4.12 4.55
C PRO A 15 -17.09 -3.40 5.85
N LYS A 16 -17.50 -3.94 7.01
CA LYS A 16 -17.19 -3.33 8.30
C LYS A 16 -15.68 -3.29 8.57
N GLN A 17 -14.94 -4.33 8.17
CA GLN A 17 -13.51 -4.39 8.44
C GLN A 17 -12.72 -3.33 7.68
N PHE A 18 -13.14 -3.02 6.46
CA PHE A 18 -12.53 -2.01 5.59
C PHE A 18 -12.93 -0.60 6.01
N SER A 19 -14.20 -0.39 6.36
CA SER A 19 -14.65 0.90 6.90
C SER A 19 -14.02 1.21 8.26
N ASP A 20 -13.88 0.22 9.15
CA ASP A 20 -13.17 0.36 10.42
C ASP A 20 -11.69 0.70 10.20
N LEU A 21 -11.02 0.04 9.23
CA LEU A 21 -9.63 0.33 8.86
C LEU A 21 -9.50 1.74 8.31
N GLY A 22 -10.36 2.13 7.37
CA GLY A 22 -10.36 3.46 6.79
C GLY A 22 -10.53 4.54 7.86
N ALA A 23 -11.56 4.41 8.71
CA ALA A 23 -11.78 5.35 9.80
C ALA A 23 -10.59 5.41 10.77
N PHE A 24 -9.96 4.26 11.07
CA PHE A 24 -8.79 4.21 11.92
C PHE A 24 -7.59 4.94 11.32
N VAL A 25 -7.25 4.67 10.05
CA VAL A 25 -6.12 5.32 9.38
C VAL A 25 -6.36 6.83 9.27
N LEU A 26 -7.55 7.25 8.87
CA LEU A 26 -7.90 8.68 8.77
C LEU A 26 -7.79 9.39 10.12
N ASP A 27 -8.22 8.75 11.22
CA ASP A 27 -8.04 9.28 12.58
C ASP A 27 -6.55 9.42 12.94
N GLN A 28 -5.75 8.39 12.68
CA GLN A 28 -4.31 8.43 12.97
C GLN A 28 -3.59 9.52 12.17
N MET A 29 -4.05 9.77 10.94
CA MET A 29 -3.52 10.80 10.04
C MET A 29 -4.15 12.19 10.26
N ARG A 30 -4.99 12.34 11.30
CA ARG A 30 -5.67 13.61 11.67
C ARG A 30 -6.51 14.20 10.54
N VAL A 31 -7.11 13.33 9.72
CA VAL A 31 -8.02 13.74 8.67
C VAL A 31 -9.35 14.20 9.28
N SER A 32 -9.93 15.23 8.70
CA SER A 32 -11.20 15.79 9.14
C SER A 32 -12.28 14.72 9.24
N PRO A 33 -13.11 14.73 10.31
CA PRO A 33 -14.28 13.89 10.37
C PRO A 33 -15.32 14.14 9.27
N GLY A 34 -15.23 15.29 8.58
CA GLY A 34 -16.02 15.61 7.39
C GLY A 34 -15.32 15.25 6.08
N ALA A 35 -14.32 14.37 6.11
CA ALA A 35 -13.77 13.76 4.90
C ALA A 35 -14.56 12.52 4.48
N ASP A 36 -14.75 12.37 3.17
CA ASP A 36 -15.45 11.24 2.54
C ASP A 36 -14.46 10.34 1.77
N LEU A 37 -14.47 9.05 2.06
CA LEU A 37 -13.67 8.01 1.41
C LEU A 37 -14.59 6.90 0.89
N THR A 38 -14.43 6.50 -0.37
CA THR A 38 -15.10 5.33 -0.95
C THR A 38 -14.10 4.20 -1.15
N ILE A 39 -14.49 2.98 -0.80
CA ILE A 39 -13.74 1.76 -1.10
C ILE A 39 -14.66 0.84 -1.91
N THR A 40 -14.27 0.48 -3.13
CA THR A 40 -15.07 -0.34 -4.04
C THR A 40 -14.30 -1.59 -4.45
N PHE A 41 -14.90 -2.76 -4.25
CA PHE A 41 -14.37 -4.02 -4.77
C PHE A 41 -14.98 -4.31 -6.12
N VAL A 42 -14.14 -4.60 -7.12
CA VAL A 42 -14.54 -4.84 -8.51
C VAL A 42 -13.88 -6.09 -9.09
N ASP A 43 -14.44 -6.61 -10.17
CA ASP A 43 -13.90 -7.76 -10.88
C ASP A 43 -12.64 -7.41 -11.72
N PRO A 44 -11.88 -8.42 -12.17
CA PRO A 44 -10.67 -8.22 -12.98
C PRO A 44 -10.88 -7.45 -14.28
N GLN A 45 -12.03 -7.63 -14.95
CA GLN A 45 -12.31 -6.93 -16.20
C GLN A 45 -12.47 -5.44 -15.94
N THR A 46 -13.25 -5.10 -14.93
CA THR A 46 -13.55 -3.72 -14.54
C THR A 46 -12.28 -2.97 -14.14
N ILE A 47 -11.40 -3.59 -13.33
CA ILE A 47 -10.15 -2.93 -12.94
C ILE A 47 -9.16 -2.83 -14.11
N ALA A 48 -9.14 -3.80 -15.04
CA ALA A 48 -8.31 -3.73 -16.24
C ALA A 48 -8.73 -2.57 -17.16
N ASP A 49 -10.04 -2.37 -17.34
CA ASP A 49 -10.58 -1.25 -18.12
C ASP A 49 -10.21 0.10 -17.48
N LEU A 50 -10.24 0.18 -16.15
CA LEU A 50 -9.79 1.38 -15.41
C LEU A 50 -8.29 1.59 -15.55
N HIS A 51 -7.49 0.54 -15.43
CA HIS A 51 -6.04 0.58 -15.52
C HIS A 51 -5.58 1.06 -16.92
N GLU A 52 -6.21 0.57 -17.99
CA GLU A 52 -5.94 1.04 -19.35
C GLU A 52 -6.40 2.49 -19.53
N ARG A 53 -7.59 2.83 -19.06
CA ARG A 53 -8.16 4.18 -19.24
C ARG A 53 -7.35 5.27 -18.55
N TRP A 54 -6.87 5.01 -17.33
CA TRP A 54 -6.25 6.03 -16.48
C TRP A 54 -4.72 5.98 -16.50
N MET A 55 -4.11 4.80 -16.63
CA MET A 55 -2.66 4.62 -16.64
C MET A 55 -2.11 4.18 -18.00
N GLY A 56 -2.97 3.83 -18.97
CA GLY A 56 -2.52 3.33 -20.28
C GLY A 56 -1.86 1.96 -20.21
N LEU A 57 -2.02 1.25 -19.10
CA LEU A 57 -1.43 -0.06 -18.84
C LEU A 57 -2.48 -1.14 -19.02
N ILE A 58 -2.11 -2.20 -19.75
CA ILE A 58 -3.02 -3.27 -20.09
C ILE A 58 -2.96 -4.36 -19.01
N GLY A 59 -4.15 -4.82 -18.61
CA GLY A 59 -4.33 -5.95 -17.70
C GLY A 59 -4.80 -5.51 -16.31
N PRO A 60 -5.30 -6.48 -15.51
CA PRO A 60 -5.84 -6.19 -14.19
C PRO A 60 -4.71 -5.88 -13.21
N THR A 61 -5.01 -5.06 -12.22
CA THR A 61 -4.13 -4.73 -11.10
C THR A 61 -4.84 -5.01 -9.77
N ASP A 62 -4.13 -4.90 -8.66
CA ASP A 62 -4.61 -5.19 -7.31
C ASP A 62 -5.41 -4.03 -6.70
N VAL A 63 -4.89 -2.82 -6.80
CA VAL A 63 -5.48 -1.60 -6.25
C VAL A 63 -5.23 -0.38 -7.13
N MET A 64 -6.23 0.48 -7.25
CA MET A 64 -6.12 1.82 -7.83
C MET A 64 -6.70 2.85 -6.86
N SER A 65 -6.06 4.01 -6.73
CA SER A 65 -6.52 5.10 -5.89
C SER A 65 -6.73 6.36 -6.73
N PHE A 66 -7.88 7.01 -6.56
CA PHE A 66 -8.29 8.19 -7.32
C PHE A 66 -8.47 9.37 -6.36
N PRO A 67 -7.44 10.21 -6.16
CA PRO A 67 -7.56 11.39 -5.30
C PRO A 67 -8.51 12.43 -5.91
N MET A 68 -9.26 13.13 -5.05
CA MET A 68 -10.22 14.18 -5.46
C MET A 68 -9.79 15.56 -4.95
N ASP A 69 -10.03 15.89 -3.67
CA ASP A 69 -9.70 17.21 -3.10
C ASP A 69 -8.23 17.32 -2.62
N GLU A 70 -7.39 16.34 -2.98
CA GLU A 70 -5.95 16.29 -2.65
C GLU A 70 -5.64 16.61 -1.17
N LEU A 71 -6.47 16.08 -0.26
CA LEU A 71 -6.31 16.32 1.17
C LEU A 71 -4.95 15.82 1.67
N ARG A 72 -4.32 16.59 2.56
CA ARG A 72 -3.04 16.24 3.21
C ARG A 72 -3.25 16.06 4.71
N PRO A 73 -2.51 15.16 5.38
CA PRO A 73 -2.61 14.95 6.82
C PRO A 73 -2.53 16.25 7.63
N GLY A 74 -3.25 16.31 8.76
CA GLY A 74 -3.24 17.48 9.63
C GLY A 74 -1.88 17.70 10.32
N LYS A 75 -1.43 18.96 10.39
CA LYS A 75 -0.17 19.38 11.06
C LYS A 75 -0.43 20.13 12.37
N ASP A 76 0.55 20.15 13.27
CA ASP A 76 0.54 20.94 14.51
C ASP A 76 -0.72 20.76 15.40
N GLY A 77 -1.31 19.57 15.36
CA GLY A 77 -2.53 19.24 16.10
C GLY A 77 -3.83 19.73 15.45
N ALA A 78 -3.76 20.38 14.28
CA ALA A 78 -4.93 20.71 13.47
C ALA A 78 -5.43 19.50 12.68
N LEU A 79 -6.72 19.54 12.33
CA LEU A 79 -7.32 18.63 11.36
C LEU A 79 -7.22 19.20 9.95
N THR A 80 -7.35 18.35 8.96
CA THR A 80 -7.50 18.76 7.55
C THR A 80 -8.81 19.54 7.34
N PRO A 81 -8.96 20.25 6.22
CA PRO A 81 -10.28 20.69 5.77
C PRO A 81 -11.23 19.50 5.58
N ALA A 82 -12.55 19.77 5.65
CA ALA A 82 -13.54 18.82 5.16
C ALA A 82 -13.52 18.79 3.63
N GLY A 83 -13.80 17.62 3.02
CA GLY A 83 -13.71 17.42 1.57
C GLY A 83 -13.85 15.95 1.17
N ILE A 84 -13.78 15.68 -0.12
CA ILE A 84 -13.79 14.33 -0.68
C ILE A 84 -12.34 13.87 -0.81
N LEU A 85 -11.97 12.83 -0.06
CA LEU A 85 -10.61 12.28 -0.11
C LEU A 85 -10.38 11.58 -1.46
N GLY A 86 -11.33 10.74 -1.86
CA GLY A 86 -11.30 10.04 -3.14
C GLY A 86 -11.80 8.61 -3.04
N ASP A 87 -11.48 7.84 -4.07
CA ASP A 87 -11.95 6.47 -4.25
C ASP A 87 -10.77 5.48 -4.27
N ILE A 88 -10.93 4.35 -3.59
CA ILE A 88 -10.04 3.20 -3.67
C ILE A 88 -10.80 2.08 -4.37
N VAL A 89 -10.24 1.57 -5.47
CA VAL A 89 -10.80 0.45 -6.23
C VAL A 89 -9.88 -0.75 -6.07
N LEU A 90 -10.40 -1.85 -5.54
CA LEU A 90 -9.66 -3.08 -5.22
C LEU A 90 -10.19 -4.24 -6.06
N CYS A 91 -9.29 -5.10 -6.53
CA CYS A 91 -9.65 -6.36 -7.16
C CYS A 91 -9.31 -7.55 -6.25
N PRO A 92 -10.30 -8.18 -5.58
CA PRO A 92 -10.06 -9.31 -4.68
C PRO A 92 -9.33 -10.47 -5.35
N ASP A 93 -9.66 -10.80 -6.59
CA ASP A 93 -9.04 -11.93 -7.30
C ASP A 93 -7.52 -11.74 -7.50
N VAL A 94 -7.10 -10.52 -7.88
CA VAL A 94 -5.67 -10.19 -8.06
C VAL A 94 -4.96 -10.15 -6.71
N ALA A 95 -5.56 -9.51 -5.71
CA ALA A 95 -5.02 -9.41 -4.36
C ALA A 95 -4.81 -10.80 -3.74
N ILE A 96 -5.76 -11.73 -3.91
CA ILE A 96 -5.64 -13.10 -3.40
C ILE A 96 -4.52 -13.87 -4.11
N GLN A 97 -4.39 -13.71 -5.43
CA GLN A 97 -3.29 -14.32 -6.18
C GLN A 97 -1.92 -13.82 -5.68
N GLN A 98 -1.79 -12.52 -5.40
CA GLN A 98 -0.58 -11.95 -4.80
C GLN A 98 -0.35 -12.45 -3.38
N ALA A 99 -1.40 -12.50 -2.55
CA ALA A 99 -1.31 -13.02 -1.18
C ALA A 99 -0.78 -14.46 -1.16
N HIS A 100 -1.25 -15.31 -2.08
CA HIS A 100 -0.74 -16.67 -2.25
C HIS A 100 0.72 -16.72 -2.66
N ALA A 101 1.19 -15.81 -3.50
CA ALA A 101 2.61 -15.70 -3.89
C ALA A 101 3.49 -15.22 -2.72
N SER A 102 2.97 -14.32 -1.89
CA SER A 102 3.67 -13.72 -0.75
C SER A 102 3.56 -14.52 0.55
N GLY A 103 2.69 -15.53 0.60
CA GLY A 103 2.52 -16.43 1.75
C GLY A 103 1.66 -15.87 2.89
N HIS A 104 0.81 -14.87 2.61
CA HIS A 104 -0.15 -14.30 3.58
C HIS A 104 -1.59 -14.57 3.15
N SER A 105 -2.56 -14.28 4.02
CA SER A 105 -3.98 -14.46 3.68
C SER A 105 -4.48 -13.34 2.77
N GLY A 106 -5.46 -13.65 1.91
CA GLY A 106 -6.06 -12.66 1.01
C GLY A 106 -6.69 -11.47 1.74
N ILE A 107 -7.27 -11.69 2.93
CA ILE A 107 -7.81 -10.60 3.75
C ILE A 107 -6.71 -9.69 4.30
N GLU A 108 -5.58 -10.24 4.73
CA GLU A 108 -4.44 -9.42 5.16
C GLU A 108 -3.91 -8.57 4.02
N GLU A 109 -3.81 -9.14 2.81
CA GLU A 109 -3.38 -8.42 1.61
C GLU A 109 -4.36 -7.30 1.27
N MET A 110 -5.67 -7.56 1.24
CA MET A 110 -6.66 -6.51 0.94
C MET A 110 -6.69 -5.40 1.98
N LEU A 111 -6.53 -5.72 3.27
CA LEU A 111 -6.40 -4.69 4.32
C LEU A 111 -5.12 -3.87 4.12
N LEU A 112 -4.01 -4.52 3.77
CA LEU A 112 -2.74 -3.86 3.47
C LEU A 112 -2.89 -2.90 2.28
N LEU A 113 -3.47 -3.36 1.17
CA LEU A 113 -3.74 -2.56 -0.03
C LEU A 113 -4.71 -1.41 0.24
N THR A 114 -5.69 -1.61 1.11
CA THR A 114 -6.60 -0.53 1.55
C THR A 114 -5.82 0.56 2.29
N ALA A 115 -4.99 0.19 3.26
CA ALA A 115 -4.15 1.16 3.98
C ALA A 115 -3.18 1.87 3.02
N HIS A 116 -2.59 1.13 2.10
CA HIS A 116 -1.71 1.66 1.06
C HIS A 116 -2.43 2.70 0.18
N GLY A 117 -3.63 2.38 -0.31
CA GLY A 117 -4.43 3.30 -1.11
C GLY A 117 -4.80 4.58 -0.37
N ILE A 118 -5.15 4.49 0.92
CA ILE A 118 -5.43 5.69 1.73
C ILE A 118 -4.20 6.59 1.84
N LEU A 119 -3.00 6.01 2.00
CA LEU A 119 -1.76 6.78 2.04
C LEU A 119 -1.50 7.50 0.71
N HIS A 120 -1.73 6.84 -0.43
CA HIS A 120 -1.68 7.50 -1.74
C HIS A 120 -2.67 8.66 -1.87
N LEU A 121 -3.91 8.49 -1.43
CA LEU A 121 -4.91 9.57 -1.44
C LEU A 121 -4.48 10.77 -0.56
N LEU A 122 -3.69 10.52 0.48
CA LEU A 122 -3.14 11.55 1.37
C LEU A 122 -1.83 12.18 0.82
N GLY A 123 -1.38 11.77 -0.37
CA GLY A 123 -0.21 12.31 -1.04
C GLY A 123 1.12 11.65 -0.66
N PHE A 124 1.10 10.49 0.00
CA PHE A 124 2.32 9.68 0.15
C PHE A 124 2.58 8.92 -1.14
N ASP A 125 3.79 9.01 -1.65
CA ASP A 125 4.25 8.27 -2.82
C ASP A 125 5.47 7.41 -2.45
N HIS A 126 5.84 6.49 -3.33
CA HIS A 126 6.96 5.56 -3.16
C HIS A 126 7.80 5.44 -4.44
N MET A 127 7.89 6.51 -5.25
CA MET A 127 8.74 6.53 -6.45
C MET A 127 10.23 6.51 -6.12
N GLU A 128 10.63 7.24 -5.08
CA GLU A 128 12.03 7.32 -4.63
C GLU A 128 12.27 6.40 -3.42
N PRO A 129 13.48 5.82 -3.27
CA PRO A 129 13.79 4.85 -2.21
C PRO A 129 13.51 5.37 -0.79
N GLU A 130 13.76 6.66 -0.53
CA GLU A 130 13.48 7.28 0.77
C GLU A 130 11.98 7.41 1.03
N GLN A 131 11.20 7.74 0.00
CA GLN A 131 9.74 7.88 0.08
C GLN A 131 9.08 6.51 0.23
N GLU A 132 9.56 5.52 -0.52
CA GLU A 132 9.14 4.12 -0.40
C GLU A 132 9.33 3.63 1.03
N ARG A 133 10.53 3.79 1.57
CA ARG A 133 10.83 3.38 2.94
C ARG A 133 9.91 4.05 3.96
N ALA A 134 9.73 5.37 3.84
CA ALA A 134 8.85 6.15 4.71
C ALA A 134 7.40 5.64 4.68
N MET A 135 6.84 5.46 3.48
CA MET A 135 5.46 5.02 3.29
C MET A 135 5.27 3.59 3.80
N PHE A 136 6.19 2.68 3.50
CA PHE A 136 6.10 1.28 3.92
C PHE A 136 6.24 1.11 5.43
N ASP A 137 7.12 1.88 6.07
CA ASP A 137 7.25 1.90 7.53
C ASP A 137 5.96 2.43 8.18
N LEU A 138 5.40 3.53 7.67
CA LEU A 138 4.12 4.08 8.16
C LEU A 138 2.97 3.09 7.97
N GLN A 139 2.85 2.48 6.79
CA GLN A 139 1.85 1.46 6.48
C GLN A 139 1.94 0.30 7.48
N ARG A 140 3.15 -0.22 7.73
CA ARG A 140 3.37 -1.28 8.71
C ARG A 140 2.93 -0.85 10.11
N GLN A 141 3.31 0.35 10.54
CA GLN A 141 2.94 0.88 11.86
C GLN A 141 1.41 0.98 12.02
N LEU A 142 0.72 1.55 11.03
CA LEU A 142 -0.73 1.67 11.03
C LEU A 142 -1.43 0.31 11.11
N MET A 143 -0.96 -0.66 10.33
CA MET A 143 -1.50 -2.02 10.34
C MET A 143 -1.33 -2.70 11.70
N LEU A 144 -0.13 -2.61 12.30
CA LEU A 144 0.13 -3.19 13.62
C LEU A 144 -0.75 -2.56 14.71
N LEU A 145 -0.90 -1.24 14.69
CA LEU A 145 -1.75 -0.52 15.64
C LEU A 145 -3.22 -0.88 15.47
N PHE A 146 -3.70 -0.98 14.22
CA PHE A 146 -5.08 -1.36 13.93
C PHE A 146 -5.41 -2.76 14.44
N ILE A 147 -4.54 -3.74 14.18
CA ILE A 147 -4.69 -5.12 14.65
C ILE A 147 -4.68 -5.18 16.18
N ALA A 148 -3.78 -4.42 16.82
CA ALA A 148 -3.71 -4.34 18.28
C ALA A 148 -4.97 -3.70 18.88
N ALA A 149 -5.57 -2.71 18.21
CA ALA A 149 -6.76 -2.00 18.69
C ALA A 149 -8.06 -2.80 18.51
N ARG A 150 -8.21 -3.57 17.43
CA ARG A 150 -9.43 -4.34 17.13
C ARG A 150 -9.56 -5.65 17.93
N GLY A 151 -8.45 -6.22 18.37
CA GLY A 151 -8.43 -7.63 18.79
C GLY A 151 -8.53 -8.58 17.59
N THR A 152 -8.17 -9.84 17.79
CA THR A 152 -7.81 -10.83 16.75
C THR A 152 -8.91 -11.26 15.77
N ALA A 153 -10.09 -10.65 15.76
CA ALA A 153 -11.19 -11.05 14.87
C ALA A 153 -11.06 -10.36 13.51
N VAL A 154 -10.39 -11.01 12.57
CA VAL A 154 -10.42 -10.71 11.13
C VAL A 154 -11.35 -11.75 10.48
N HIS A 155 -12.38 -11.32 9.75
CA HIS A 155 -13.22 -12.27 9.00
C HIS A 155 -12.58 -12.58 7.66
N GLU A 156 -12.39 -13.87 7.38
CA GLU A 156 -11.88 -14.36 6.10
C GLU A 156 -12.79 -13.96 4.94
N ILE A 157 -12.17 -13.79 3.78
CA ILE A 157 -12.87 -13.52 2.53
C ILE A 157 -13.03 -14.83 1.78
N VAL A 158 -14.26 -15.09 1.33
CA VAL A 158 -14.65 -16.39 0.77
C VAL A 158 -15.37 -16.19 -0.55
N LEU A 159 -14.93 -16.91 -1.57
CA LEU A 159 -15.67 -17.02 -2.82
C LEU A 159 -16.73 -18.13 -2.68
N PRO A 160 -18.01 -17.90 -3.03
CA PRO A 160 -19.05 -18.91 -2.97
C PRO A 160 -18.69 -20.17 -3.77
N GLU A 161 -19.11 -21.34 -3.30
CA GLU A 161 -18.87 -22.59 -4.01
C GLU A 161 -19.56 -22.58 -5.39
N GLY A 162 -18.78 -22.80 -6.44
CA GLY A 162 -19.25 -22.80 -7.83
C GLY A 162 -19.21 -21.44 -8.53
N ALA A 163 -18.74 -20.39 -7.86
CA ALA A 163 -18.41 -19.12 -8.51
C ALA A 163 -17.31 -19.32 -9.56
N GLU A 164 -17.36 -18.51 -10.62
CA GLU A 164 -16.36 -18.55 -11.68
C GLU A 164 -15.04 -17.93 -11.20
N ASP A 165 -13.92 -18.55 -11.55
CA ASP A 165 -12.60 -17.94 -11.39
C ASP A 165 -12.43 -16.85 -12.47
N MET A 166 -12.90 -15.64 -12.14
CA MET A 166 -12.98 -14.51 -13.07
C MET A 166 -11.61 -14.10 -13.58
N LEU A 167 -10.59 -14.17 -12.73
CA LEU A 167 -9.22 -13.80 -13.12
C LEU A 167 -8.58 -14.86 -14.04
N ALA A 168 -8.80 -16.15 -13.78
CA ALA A 168 -8.37 -17.20 -14.70
C ALA A 168 -9.14 -17.17 -16.02
N SER A 169 -10.42 -16.79 -15.99
CA SER A 169 -11.23 -16.57 -17.20
C SER A 169 -10.66 -15.43 -18.03
N TYR A 170 -10.39 -14.28 -17.40
CA TYR A 170 -9.74 -13.12 -18.03
C TYR A 170 -8.41 -13.51 -18.69
N TYR A 171 -7.50 -14.19 -17.99
CA TYR A 171 -6.22 -14.61 -18.57
C TYR A 171 -6.32 -15.66 -19.66
N ARG A 172 -7.43 -16.41 -19.75
CA ARG A 172 -7.66 -17.36 -20.84
C ARG A 172 -7.98 -16.62 -22.14
N ASP A 173 -8.71 -15.52 -22.04
CA ASP A 173 -9.10 -14.68 -23.16
C ASP A 173 -7.99 -13.71 -23.57
N HIS A 174 -7.04 -13.43 -22.66
CA HIS A 174 -5.87 -12.57 -22.87
C HIS A 174 -4.53 -13.30 -22.64
N PRO A 175 -4.20 -14.34 -23.44
CA PRO A 175 -3.01 -15.18 -23.22
C PRO A 175 -1.66 -14.45 -23.41
N GLU A 176 -1.66 -13.30 -24.06
CA GLU A 176 -0.49 -12.44 -24.27
C GLU A 176 -0.04 -11.67 -23.03
N LEU A 177 -0.92 -11.50 -22.04
CA LEU A 177 -0.65 -10.68 -20.87
C LEU A 177 0.19 -11.41 -19.81
N PRO A 178 1.07 -10.69 -19.10
CA PRO A 178 1.75 -11.25 -17.94
C PRO A 178 0.73 -11.56 -16.84
N ARG A 179 0.92 -12.71 -16.18
CA ARG A 179 0.05 -13.13 -15.08
C ARG A 179 0.36 -12.32 -13.81
N ALA A 180 -0.65 -12.05 -13.00
CA ALA A 180 -0.51 -11.51 -11.65
C ALA A 180 0.48 -12.33 -10.83
N GLY A 181 1.41 -11.64 -10.16
CA GLY A 181 2.50 -12.25 -9.39
C GLY A 181 3.70 -12.77 -10.21
N SER A 182 3.75 -12.55 -11.53
CA SER A 182 4.98 -12.78 -12.31
C SER A 182 5.95 -11.61 -12.18
N GLU A 183 7.26 -11.82 -12.39
CA GLU A 183 8.28 -10.75 -12.37
C GLU A 183 8.00 -9.58 -13.34
N LYS A 184 7.11 -9.79 -14.32
CA LYS A 184 6.68 -8.78 -15.30
C LYS A 184 5.33 -8.14 -14.96
N PHE A 185 4.74 -8.50 -13.83
CA PHE A 185 3.49 -7.92 -13.36
C PHE A 185 3.79 -6.58 -12.69
N ILE A 186 3.24 -5.51 -13.27
CA ILE A 186 3.38 -4.16 -12.73
C ILE A 186 2.39 -4.07 -11.57
N HIS A 187 2.91 -3.87 -10.36
CA HIS A 187 2.09 -3.48 -9.23
C HIS A 187 1.78 -2.00 -9.45
N SER A 188 0.51 -1.64 -9.57
CA SER A 188 0.16 -0.22 -9.64
C SER A 188 0.29 0.38 -8.24
N GLY A 189 1.47 0.95 -7.96
CA GLY A 189 1.56 2.05 -7.02
C GLY A 189 0.59 3.12 -7.51
N ALA A 190 -0.42 3.42 -6.72
CA ALA A 190 -1.55 4.23 -7.14
C ALA A 190 -1.19 5.73 -7.21
N SER A 191 -0.36 6.13 -8.19
CA SER A 191 -0.13 7.54 -8.55
C SER A 191 0.29 7.79 -10.01
N ASP A 192 0.51 6.75 -10.84
CA ASP A 192 0.98 6.89 -12.23
C ASP A 192 -0.10 7.36 -13.25
N GLY A 193 -0.93 8.34 -12.88
CA GLY A 193 -1.82 9.05 -13.80
C GLY A 193 -1.13 10.29 -14.41
N PRO A 194 -1.35 10.62 -15.70
CA PRO A 194 -0.76 11.82 -16.29
C PRO A 194 -1.42 13.06 -15.68
N THR A 195 -0.63 13.91 -15.01
CA THR A 195 -1.02 15.28 -14.65
C THR A 195 -1.32 16.07 -15.93
N GLN A 196 -2.56 16.01 -16.44
CA GLN A 196 -3.00 16.90 -17.51
C GLN A 196 -3.42 18.24 -16.91
N GLY A 197 -2.59 19.24 -17.18
CA GLY A 197 -2.77 20.61 -16.73
C GLY A 197 -4.12 21.20 -17.12
N LEU A 198 -4.91 21.56 -16.12
CA LEU A 198 -5.90 22.60 -16.24
C LEU A 198 -5.18 23.94 -16.14
N SER A 199 -4.85 24.51 -17.29
CA SER A 199 -4.36 25.88 -17.40
C SER A 199 -5.48 26.86 -17.01
N GLY A 200 -5.54 27.22 -15.73
CA GLY A 200 -6.14 28.45 -15.22
C GLY A 200 -5.04 29.32 -14.65
N GLN A 201 -4.94 30.57 -15.10
CA GLN A 201 -3.88 31.49 -14.67
C GLN A 201 -3.94 31.75 -13.15
N PRO A 202 -2.79 32.04 -12.50
CA PRO A 202 -2.72 32.18 -11.04
C PRO A 202 -3.24 33.55 -10.61
N GLU A 203 -4.16 33.57 -9.65
CA GLU A 203 -4.28 34.70 -8.72
C GLU A 203 -3.31 34.43 -7.57
N GLU A 204 -2.42 35.40 -7.32
CA GLU A 204 -1.39 35.39 -6.29
C GLU A 204 -2.06 35.39 -4.90
N ASP A 205 -1.98 34.26 -4.19
CA ASP A 205 -2.04 34.24 -2.73
C ASP A 205 -0.75 33.59 -2.23
N ASP A 206 0.08 34.40 -1.57
CA ASP A 206 1.35 34.02 -0.95
C ASP A 206 1.11 33.06 0.22
N ALA A 207 0.92 31.78 -0.07
CA ALA A 207 1.13 30.70 0.88
C ALA A 207 2.50 30.07 0.59
N GLU A 208 3.40 30.11 1.57
CA GLU A 208 4.71 29.43 1.50
C GLU A 208 4.50 27.94 1.16
N VAL A 209 4.73 27.59 -0.10
CA VAL A 209 4.84 26.20 -0.56
C VAL A 209 6.16 25.67 0.00
N GLN A 210 6.12 25.11 1.20
CA GLN A 210 7.21 24.31 1.72
C GLN A 210 7.30 23.04 0.87
N SER A 211 8.48 22.83 0.28
CA SER A 211 8.79 21.73 -0.64
C SER A 211 8.30 20.37 -0.11
N ASP A 212 7.75 19.55 -1.01
CA ASP A 212 7.13 18.24 -0.74
C ASP A 212 8.01 17.29 0.11
N GLU A 213 9.33 17.42 0.06
CA GLU A 213 10.28 16.62 0.88
C GLU A 213 10.24 16.92 2.38
N GLN A 214 9.97 18.17 2.78
CA GLN A 214 9.99 18.57 4.19
C GLN A 214 8.75 18.08 4.96
N ILE A 215 7.64 17.91 4.23
CA ILE A 215 6.35 17.47 4.79
C ILE A 215 6.43 16.03 5.27
N ASN A 216 7.08 15.15 4.50
CA ASN A 216 7.22 13.73 4.85
C ASN A 216 8.06 13.52 6.14
N PHE A 217 9.17 14.24 6.29
CA PHE A 217 10.09 14.04 7.42
C PHE A 217 9.58 14.59 8.76
N GLU A 218 8.92 15.75 8.78
CA GLU A 218 8.37 16.30 10.02
C GLU A 218 7.15 15.52 10.50
N GLN A 219 6.32 15.01 9.58
CA GLN A 219 5.16 14.19 9.92
C GLN A 219 5.57 12.81 10.47
N LEU A 220 6.61 12.19 9.90
CA LEU A 220 7.21 10.95 10.45
C LEU A 220 7.77 11.16 11.87
N LYS A 221 8.47 12.28 12.11
CA LYS A 221 8.98 12.62 13.44
C LYS A 221 7.87 12.90 14.45
N ALA A 222 6.81 13.61 14.04
CA ALA A 222 5.64 13.88 14.88
C ALA A 222 4.86 12.58 15.20
N ASN A 223 4.88 11.61 14.30
CA ASN A 223 4.36 10.27 14.53
C ASN A 223 5.23 9.51 15.55
N ASP A 224 6.55 9.47 15.37
CA ASP A 224 7.47 8.80 16.31
C ASP A 224 7.35 9.32 17.77
N GLU A 225 7.23 10.64 17.95
CA GLU A 225 7.06 11.26 19.28
C GLU A 225 5.71 10.91 19.94
N ARG A 226 4.66 10.68 19.13
CA ARG A 226 3.32 10.31 19.62
C ARG A 226 3.23 8.84 20.06
N PHE A 227 4.02 7.95 19.45
CA PHE A 227 3.91 6.50 19.66
C PHE A 227 4.88 5.93 20.71
N GLY A 228 5.71 6.77 21.34
CA GLY A 228 6.54 6.38 22.49
C GLY A 228 7.59 5.31 22.16
N LEU A 229 7.99 5.22 20.90
CA LEU A 229 9.09 4.35 20.47
C LEU A 229 10.43 5.02 20.83
N PRO A 230 11.44 4.26 21.27
CA PRO A 230 12.76 4.83 21.46
C PRO A 230 13.28 5.32 20.09
N GLN A 231 13.83 6.55 20.06
CA GLN A 231 14.64 7.06 18.95
C GLN A 231 15.85 6.15 18.76
N ASN A 232 15.68 4.99 18.12
CA ASN A 232 16.77 4.06 17.91
C ASN A 232 17.30 4.23 16.49
N ASP A 233 18.37 5.03 16.39
CA ASP A 233 19.56 4.79 15.56
C ASP A 233 19.33 4.16 14.17
N TRP A 234 18.63 4.86 13.28
CA TRP A 234 18.67 4.57 11.83
C TRP A 234 19.61 5.51 11.05
N VAL A 235 20.38 6.33 11.76
CA VAL A 235 21.51 7.07 11.20
C VAL A 235 22.79 6.25 11.43
N GLY A 236 23.25 5.56 10.39
CA GLY A 236 24.63 5.07 10.31
C GLY A 236 24.85 3.59 10.64
N ARG A 237 24.63 2.72 9.65
CA ARG A 237 25.62 1.67 9.37
C ARG A 237 26.42 2.11 8.14
N PRO A 238 27.74 2.30 8.24
CA PRO A 238 28.55 2.53 7.05
C PRO A 238 28.48 1.30 6.14
N GLU A 239 28.46 1.58 4.84
CA GLU A 239 28.60 0.61 3.76
C GLU A 239 29.63 -0.46 4.14
N SER A 240 29.21 -1.72 4.15
CA SER A 240 30.14 -2.83 4.25
C SER A 240 30.98 -2.86 2.98
N GLU A 241 32.24 -2.42 3.07
CA GLU A 241 33.27 -2.77 2.09
C GLU A 241 33.36 -4.30 1.96
N PRO A 242 33.66 -4.83 0.76
CA PRO A 242 33.71 -6.26 0.55
C PRO A 242 34.93 -6.86 1.26
N GLU A 243 34.70 -7.65 2.31
CA GLU A 243 35.72 -8.48 2.91
C GLU A 243 36.17 -9.55 1.89
N HIS A 244 37.42 -9.44 1.45
CA HIS A 244 38.14 -10.53 0.80
C HIS A 244 38.26 -11.71 1.77
N ASN A 245 37.38 -12.70 1.60
CA ASN A 245 37.48 -14.00 2.25
C ASN A 245 38.66 -14.79 1.68
N ASN A 246 39.81 -14.76 2.37
CA ASN A 246 40.84 -15.80 2.25
C ASN A 246 40.48 -16.95 3.18
N GLY A 247 39.63 -17.86 2.70
CA GLY A 247 39.38 -19.15 3.29
C GLY A 247 39.60 -20.23 2.24
N SER A 248 40.80 -20.83 2.20
CA SER A 248 40.96 -22.16 1.65
C SER A 248 40.90 -23.14 2.81
N ASP A 249 39.75 -23.81 2.88
CA ASP A 249 39.55 -25.09 3.54
C ASP A 249 40.67 -26.08 3.18
N ASP A 250 41.09 -26.93 4.11
CA ASP A 250 40.58 -28.31 4.08
C ASP A 250 41.02 -29.09 5.33
N ALA A 251 40.06 -29.72 5.98
CA ALA A 251 40.26 -30.65 7.06
C ALA A 251 40.21 -32.07 6.48
N SER A 252 41.33 -32.79 6.50
CA SER A 252 41.30 -34.26 6.39
C SER A 252 42.06 -34.93 7.54
N ASN A 253 41.22 -35.49 8.41
CA ASN A 253 41.43 -36.55 9.36
C ASN A 253 42.28 -37.73 8.83
N THR A 254 43.38 -38.09 9.52
CA THR A 254 43.76 -39.48 9.79
C THR A 254 44.62 -39.59 11.07
N SER A 255 44.22 -40.52 11.94
CA SER A 255 44.90 -40.98 13.16
C SER A 255 45.93 -42.10 12.82
N PRO A 256 46.49 -42.88 13.78
CA PRO A 256 47.74 -42.67 14.54
C PRO A 256 48.82 -43.77 14.28
N TYR A 257 49.99 -43.67 14.94
CA TYR A 257 51.07 -44.69 15.10
C TYR A 257 51.93 -45.11 13.87
N SER A 258 53.26 -44.81 13.94
CA SER A 258 54.40 -45.72 13.66
C SER A 258 55.77 -45.02 13.77
N GLU A 259 56.66 -45.55 14.63
CA GLU A 259 58.15 -45.63 14.60
C GLU A 259 58.98 -44.37 14.20
N LYS A 260 59.97 -43.88 14.95
CA LYS A 260 61.06 -44.51 15.72
C LYS A 260 61.53 -43.61 16.86
#